data_AF-A0A0F5MSJ4-F1
#
_entry.id   AF-A0A0F5MSJ4-F1
#
_cell.length_a   1.000
_cell.length_b   1.000
_cell.length_c   1.000
_cell.angle_alpha   90.00
_cell.angle_beta   90.00
_cell.angle_gamma   90.00
#
_symmetry.space_group_name_H-M   'P 1'
#
loop_
_entity.id
_entity.type
_entity.pdbx_description
1 polymer ?
#
loop_
_entity_poly.entity_id
_entity_poly.type
_entity_poly.pdbx_seq_one_letter_code
_entity_poly.pdbx_strand_id
1 'polypeptide(L)'
;AGARGGDGGDGGDGGLGGAVGSTGANGAGGSGGAGSGGLAAGDRGGPEGPVNVTIPLYLQSGGISPIVYISINGGPPVPVQIDTGSTGLTILNSAVGNPGSLGSVLLSGNASYAGLGGNSYGYQTYSTTVGFCDKVACSGDLVTDPTGVNVVTSSSNALMTQYFNQYGIVGVLGIGPNNGYAGTSTIISALPGALNQGVLIDEQTGQVIFGPNPLDAETSVSGSPYVDTMISINGGAPVAVTTSIDSGGMYGSIPQSLFPQLGVGSQVPAGTVISVYNSDGSTLLYSYTTTNNGPYVTSGGAANSGYYPFSVNPVYIDYRPSGYGATIISR
;
A
#
# COMPACT_ATOMS: atom_id res chain seq x y z
N ALA A 1 -7.61 7.49 -15.16
CA ALA A 1 -7.16 7.59 -16.56
C ALA A 1 -5.74 7.05 -16.61
N GLY A 2 -5.42 6.13 -17.53
CA GLY A 2 -4.09 5.52 -17.61
C GLY A 2 -3.03 6.54 -18.04
N ALA A 3 -1.80 6.40 -17.52
CA ALA A 3 -0.66 7.21 -17.94
C ALA A 3 -0.50 7.16 -19.46
N ARG A 4 -0.25 8.32 -20.09
CA ARG A 4 0.21 8.39 -21.48
C ARG A 4 1.56 7.67 -21.53
N GLY A 5 1.77 6.78 -22.51
CA GLY A 5 3.10 6.20 -22.76
C GLY A 5 4.13 7.31 -22.97
N GLY A 6 5.41 7.03 -22.74
CA GLY A 6 6.46 8.05 -22.83
C GLY A 6 6.40 8.83 -24.14
N ASP A 7 6.21 10.14 -24.05
CA ASP A 7 6.19 11.03 -25.20
C ASP A 7 7.51 10.88 -26.02
N GLY A 8 7.49 11.27 -27.30
CA GLY A 8 8.73 11.38 -28.08
C GLY A 8 9.67 12.38 -27.42
N GLY A 9 10.99 12.14 -27.45
CA GLY A 9 11.95 13.11 -26.94
C GLY A 9 11.95 14.41 -27.74
N ASP A 10 12.30 15.51 -27.07
CA ASP A 10 12.35 16.84 -27.68
C ASP A 10 13.28 16.85 -28.90
N GLY A 11 13.01 17.75 -29.86
CA GLY A 11 13.97 18.02 -30.93
C GLY A 11 15.20 18.73 -30.36
N GLY A 12 16.41 18.32 -30.73
CA GLY A 12 17.60 19.11 -30.46
C GLY A 12 17.55 20.47 -31.17
N ASP A 13 18.39 21.42 -30.76
CA ASP A 13 18.41 22.75 -31.37
C ASP A 13 18.70 22.65 -32.89
N GLY A 14 17.70 23.04 -33.70
CA GLY A 14 17.72 22.94 -35.16
C GLY A 14 17.46 21.53 -35.74
N GLY A 15 17.03 20.56 -34.92
CA GLY A 15 16.71 19.18 -35.30
C GLY A 15 15.22 18.84 -35.27
N LEU A 16 14.84 17.70 -35.86
CA LEU A 16 13.49 17.12 -35.75
C LEU A 16 13.33 16.37 -34.42
N GLY A 17 12.11 16.28 -33.89
CA GLY A 17 11.78 15.50 -32.70
C GLY A 17 12.17 14.02 -32.81
N GLY A 18 12.46 13.41 -31.67
CA GLY A 18 12.87 12.00 -31.56
C GLY A 18 11.76 10.99 -31.89
N ALA A 19 12.14 9.73 -32.11
CA ALA A 19 11.16 8.65 -32.30
C ALA A 19 10.28 8.48 -31.05
N VAL A 20 8.98 8.23 -31.21
CA VAL A 20 8.08 7.95 -30.07
C VAL A 20 8.58 6.73 -29.30
N GLY A 21 8.57 6.82 -27.96
CA GLY A 21 9.00 5.75 -27.07
C GLY A 21 8.09 4.52 -27.11
N SER A 22 8.43 3.50 -26.31
CA SER A 22 7.59 2.30 -26.19
C SER A 22 6.22 2.65 -25.57
N THR A 23 5.14 2.10 -26.12
CA THR A 23 3.80 2.21 -25.52
C THR A 23 3.67 1.36 -24.26
N GLY A 24 3.06 1.89 -23.20
CA GLY A 24 2.77 1.13 -21.97
C GLY A 24 2.95 1.98 -20.71
N ALA A 25 2.46 1.48 -19.57
CA ALA A 25 2.54 2.17 -18.28
C ALA A 25 3.99 2.44 -17.81
N ASN A 26 4.98 1.72 -18.35
CA ASN A 26 6.42 1.91 -18.10
C ASN A 26 7.18 2.35 -19.35
N GLY A 27 6.49 2.91 -20.34
CA GLY A 27 7.09 3.22 -21.63
C GLY A 27 8.25 4.20 -21.49
N ALA A 28 9.49 3.74 -21.68
CA ALA A 28 10.63 4.64 -21.85
C ALA A 28 10.29 5.56 -23.03
N GLY A 29 10.32 6.87 -22.81
CA GLY A 29 10.02 7.79 -23.91
C GLY A 29 11.14 7.80 -24.95
N GLY A 30 10.86 8.49 -26.04
CA GLY A 30 11.72 8.53 -27.21
C GLY A 30 13.12 9.04 -26.91
N SER A 31 14.16 8.49 -27.54
CA SER A 31 15.45 9.22 -27.62
C SER A 31 15.20 10.61 -28.18
N GLY A 32 15.80 11.67 -27.61
CA GLY A 32 15.67 13.01 -28.17
C GLY A 32 16.27 13.12 -29.57
N GLY A 33 15.79 14.10 -30.34
CA GLY A 33 16.22 14.35 -31.70
C GLY A 33 17.71 14.73 -31.78
N ALA A 34 18.42 14.28 -32.83
CA ALA A 34 19.80 14.68 -33.05
C ALA A 34 19.93 16.19 -33.27
N GLY A 35 20.87 16.84 -32.59
CA GLY A 35 21.20 18.26 -32.80
C GLY A 35 21.85 18.50 -34.16
N SER A 36 21.68 19.69 -34.71
CA SER A 36 22.27 20.06 -36.02
C SER A 36 23.53 20.92 -35.84
N GLY A 37 24.49 20.82 -36.76
CA GLY A 37 25.63 21.76 -36.79
C GLY A 37 26.59 21.74 -35.58
N GLY A 38 26.63 20.63 -34.82
CA GLY A 38 27.43 20.51 -33.60
C GLY A 38 26.71 20.94 -32.31
N LEU A 39 25.41 21.25 -32.41
CA LEU A 39 24.55 21.55 -31.26
C LEU A 39 24.10 20.26 -30.55
N ALA A 40 23.67 20.41 -29.30
CA ALA A 40 23.26 19.30 -28.45
C ALA A 40 22.02 18.58 -29.01
N ALA A 41 21.96 17.26 -28.79
CA ALA A 41 20.73 16.49 -29.01
C ALA A 41 19.64 16.93 -28.01
N GLY A 42 18.38 16.74 -28.38
CA GLY A 42 17.26 16.96 -27.49
C GLY A 42 17.22 15.92 -26.37
N ASP A 43 16.46 16.22 -25.32
CA ASP A 43 16.32 15.32 -24.18
C ASP A 43 15.47 14.09 -24.54
N ARG A 44 15.76 12.98 -23.84
CA ARG A 44 14.95 11.77 -23.94
C ARG A 44 13.57 12.05 -23.37
N GLY A 45 12.52 11.72 -24.11
CA GLY A 45 11.15 11.76 -23.61
C GLY A 45 10.92 10.71 -22.53
N GLY A 46 9.82 10.84 -21.79
CA GLY A 46 9.42 9.94 -20.72
C GLY A 46 8.34 10.60 -19.87
N PRO A 47 7.75 9.90 -18.88
CA PRO A 47 6.89 10.58 -17.92
C PRO A 47 7.67 11.73 -17.26
N GLU A 48 7.09 12.93 -17.21
CA GLU A 48 7.69 14.05 -16.49
C GLU A 48 7.83 13.70 -14.99
N GLY A 49 8.97 14.04 -14.39
CA GLY A 49 9.25 13.79 -12.98
C GLY A 49 9.95 12.46 -12.66
N PRO A 50 10.17 12.14 -11.38
CA PRO A 50 10.86 10.92 -10.96
C PRO A 50 10.06 9.65 -11.31
N VAL A 51 10.77 8.60 -11.76
CA VAL A 51 10.16 7.30 -12.06
C VAL A 51 9.94 6.47 -10.80
N ASN A 52 10.92 6.50 -9.89
CA ASN A 52 10.82 5.89 -8.57
C ASN A 52 11.32 6.86 -7.50
N VAL A 53 10.69 6.83 -6.33
CA VAL A 53 11.13 7.59 -5.14
C VAL A 53 11.08 6.67 -3.93
N THR A 54 12.15 6.67 -3.15
CA THR A 54 12.27 5.88 -1.92
C THR A 54 12.07 6.75 -0.69
N ILE A 55 11.32 6.25 0.29
CA ILE A 55 11.23 6.83 1.64
C ILE A 55 11.62 5.80 2.70
N PRO A 56 12.05 6.24 3.89
CA PRO A 56 12.27 5.33 5.02
C PRO A 56 10.98 4.65 5.47
N LEU A 57 11.09 3.36 5.77
CA LEU A 57 10.10 2.56 6.48
C LEU A 57 10.58 2.31 7.91
N TYR A 58 9.70 2.49 8.88
CA TYR A 58 10.00 2.18 10.28
C TYR A 58 9.11 1.02 10.73
N LEU A 59 9.63 0.19 11.62
CA LEU A 59 8.83 -0.87 12.23
C LEU A 59 8.53 -0.53 13.69
N GLN A 60 7.28 -0.74 14.09
CA GLN A 60 6.81 -0.63 15.48
C GLN A 60 6.22 -1.96 15.96
N SER A 61 5.73 -1.98 17.20
CA SER A 61 5.05 -3.14 17.81
C SER A 61 5.88 -4.44 17.79
N GLY A 62 7.20 -4.33 17.99
CA GLY A 62 8.10 -5.48 17.98
C GLY A 62 8.47 -5.98 16.58
N GLY A 63 8.29 -5.14 15.54
CA GLY A 63 8.73 -5.45 14.18
C GLY A 63 7.60 -5.80 13.21
N ILE A 64 6.33 -5.67 13.62
CA ILE A 64 5.17 -6.18 12.84
C ILE A 64 4.24 -5.08 12.31
N SER A 65 4.50 -3.83 12.67
CA SER A 65 3.68 -2.69 12.24
C SER A 65 4.52 -1.73 11.40
N PRO A 66 4.32 -1.68 10.07
CA PRO A 66 5.10 -0.84 9.17
C PRO A 66 4.57 0.60 9.15
N ILE A 67 5.45 1.56 9.43
CA ILE A 67 5.15 2.96 9.67
C ILE A 67 5.90 3.84 8.67
N VAL A 68 5.19 4.76 8.05
CA VAL A 68 5.75 5.85 7.26
C VAL A 68 5.34 7.19 7.87
N TYR A 69 6.05 8.26 7.52
CA TYR A 69 5.68 9.62 7.92
C TYR A 69 5.06 10.37 6.75
N ILE A 70 3.96 11.04 7.03
CA ILE A 70 3.25 11.86 6.05
C ILE A 70 3.00 13.26 6.61
N SER A 71 2.77 14.22 5.72
CA SER A 71 2.33 15.58 6.03
C SER A 71 0.98 15.81 5.37
N ILE A 72 0.02 16.37 6.11
CA ILE A 72 -1.28 16.78 5.57
C ILE A 72 -1.24 18.28 5.33
N ASN A 73 -1.55 18.72 4.11
CA ASN A 73 -1.62 20.14 3.74
C ASN A 73 -0.35 20.95 4.09
N GLY A 74 0.84 20.33 3.98
CA GLY A 74 2.11 20.96 4.33
C GLY A 74 2.36 21.12 5.84
N GLY A 75 1.56 20.46 6.69
CA GLY A 75 1.79 20.38 8.14
C GLY A 75 3.04 19.60 8.54
N PRO A 76 3.32 19.46 9.84
CA PRO A 76 4.46 18.66 10.31
C PRO A 76 4.30 17.18 9.94
N PRO A 77 5.41 16.43 9.75
CA PRO A 77 5.37 14.99 9.56
C PRO A 77 4.72 14.27 10.75
N VAL A 78 3.85 13.30 10.47
CA VAL A 78 3.15 12.48 11.46
C VAL A 78 3.20 10.99 11.09
N PRO A 79 3.28 10.09 12.09
CA PRO A 79 3.39 8.66 11.83
C PRO A 79 2.05 8.03 11.45
N VAL A 80 2.03 7.28 10.35
CA VAL A 80 0.89 6.47 9.93
C VAL A 80 1.31 5.05 9.63
N GLN A 81 0.46 4.09 9.92
CA GLN A 81 0.68 2.70 9.52
C GLN A 81 0.38 2.55 8.03
N ILE A 82 1.28 1.93 7.27
CA ILE A 82 0.99 1.51 5.90
C ILE A 82 0.21 0.19 5.96
N ASP A 83 -0.99 0.20 5.39
CA ASP A 83 -1.95 -0.89 5.51
C ASP A 83 -2.41 -1.31 4.12
N THR A 84 -1.89 -2.44 3.63
CA THR A 84 -2.31 -2.99 2.34
C THR A 84 -3.72 -3.58 2.40
N GLY A 85 -4.20 -4.00 3.58
CA GLY A 85 -5.52 -4.58 3.82
C GLY A 85 -6.70 -3.60 3.73
N SER A 86 -6.44 -2.29 3.72
CA SER A 86 -7.47 -1.25 3.60
C SER A 86 -7.19 -0.25 2.47
N THR A 87 -8.17 0.60 2.15
CA THR A 87 -8.08 1.62 1.09
C THR A 87 -8.43 3.00 1.63
N GLY A 88 -7.55 3.98 1.41
CA GLY A 88 -7.75 5.37 1.79
C GLY A 88 -7.03 5.76 3.08
N LEU A 89 -6.90 7.06 3.33
CA LEU A 89 -6.20 7.61 4.49
C LEU A 89 -7.19 8.04 5.57
N THR A 90 -7.09 7.46 6.78
CA THR A 90 -7.79 7.92 7.98
C THR A 90 -6.79 8.47 8.99
N ILE A 91 -7.05 9.66 9.54
CA ILE A 91 -6.15 10.34 10.48
C ILE A 91 -6.90 11.04 11.61
N LEU A 92 -6.26 11.14 12.79
CA LEU A 92 -6.81 11.90 13.92
C LEU A 92 -6.95 13.38 13.59
N ASN A 93 -8.00 14.02 14.14
CA ASN A 93 -8.16 15.46 14.01
C ASN A 93 -6.99 16.25 14.61
N SER A 94 -6.36 15.73 15.67
CA SER A 94 -5.23 16.34 16.37
C SER A 94 -3.96 16.38 15.52
N ALA A 95 -3.81 15.43 14.61
CA ALA A 95 -2.66 15.37 13.70
C ALA A 95 -2.75 16.39 12.56
N VAL A 96 -3.96 16.85 12.23
CA VAL A 96 -4.21 17.94 11.27
C VAL A 96 -4.21 19.32 11.96
N GLY A 97 -4.36 19.35 13.29
CA GLY A 97 -4.44 20.57 14.09
C GLY A 97 -5.81 21.26 13.96
N ASN A 98 -6.08 21.89 12.83
CA ASN A 98 -7.37 22.54 12.54
C ASN A 98 -7.99 21.97 11.25
N PRO A 99 -8.92 21.00 11.34
CA PRO A 99 -9.59 20.43 10.17
C PRO A 99 -10.30 21.47 9.28
N GLY A 100 -10.75 22.60 9.85
CA GLY A 100 -11.36 23.69 9.07
C GLY A 100 -10.39 24.35 8.08
N SER A 101 -9.08 24.20 8.27
CA SER A 101 -8.05 24.68 7.32
C SER A 101 -7.92 23.80 6.07
N LEU A 102 -8.50 22.59 6.07
CA LEU A 102 -8.51 21.68 4.92
C LEU A 102 -9.61 22.02 3.89
N GLY A 103 -10.43 23.04 4.15
CA GLY A 103 -11.56 23.43 3.30
C GLY A 103 -12.88 22.79 3.71
N SER A 104 -13.82 22.72 2.77
CA SER A 104 -15.17 22.19 3.02
C SER A 104 -15.15 20.67 3.14
N VAL A 105 -15.98 20.15 4.04
CA VAL A 105 -16.27 18.72 4.14
C VAL A 105 -16.93 18.24 2.85
N LEU A 106 -16.35 17.23 2.22
CA LEU A 106 -16.90 16.59 1.01
C LEU A 106 -17.90 15.49 1.34
N LEU A 107 -17.59 14.69 2.37
CA LEU A 107 -18.38 13.55 2.79
C LEU A 107 -18.26 13.37 4.30
N SER A 108 -19.26 12.72 4.91
CA SER A 108 -19.19 12.23 6.29
C SER A 108 -19.66 10.79 6.32
N GLY A 109 -19.07 9.99 7.21
CA GLY A 109 -19.39 8.57 7.32
C GLY A 109 -18.96 7.97 8.64
N ASN A 110 -19.19 6.67 8.77
CA ASN A 110 -18.68 5.85 9.85
C ASN A 110 -17.91 4.65 9.28
N ALA A 111 -16.88 4.21 9.97
CA ALA A 111 -16.08 3.04 9.62
C ALA A 111 -15.64 2.31 10.89
N SER A 112 -14.99 1.15 10.74
CA SER A 112 -14.30 0.47 11.84
C SER A 112 -13.01 -0.16 11.35
N TYR A 113 -12.08 -0.37 12.28
CA TYR A 113 -10.89 -1.18 12.09
C TYR A 113 -10.98 -2.45 12.91
N ALA A 114 -10.30 -3.50 12.44
CA ALA A 114 -10.05 -4.69 13.25
C ALA A 114 -9.33 -4.29 14.55
N GLY A 115 -9.79 -4.84 15.68
CA GLY A 115 -9.27 -4.49 17.00
C GLY A 115 -10.02 -3.36 17.73
N LEU A 116 -11.00 -2.69 17.11
CA LEU A 116 -11.90 -1.76 17.81
C LEU A 116 -12.96 -2.44 18.67
N GLY A 117 -12.95 -3.77 18.81
CA GLY A 117 -13.93 -4.51 19.62
C GLY A 117 -15.38 -4.35 19.14
N GLY A 118 -15.60 -4.19 17.83
CA GLY A 118 -16.92 -3.98 17.24
C GLY A 118 -17.41 -2.53 17.26
N ASN A 119 -16.64 -1.59 17.82
CA ASN A 119 -16.96 -0.17 17.77
C ASN A 119 -16.72 0.42 16.37
N SER A 120 -17.46 1.48 16.06
CA SER A 120 -17.26 2.30 14.85
C SER A 120 -16.82 3.71 15.23
N TYR A 121 -16.18 4.40 14.30
CA TYR A 121 -15.76 5.78 14.42
C TYR A 121 -16.35 6.61 13.29
N GLY A 122 -16.72 7.86 13.59
CA GLY A 122 -17.13 8.84 12.61
C GLY A 122 -15.93 9.53 11.97
N TYR A 123 -16.06 9.89 10.69
CA TYR A 123 -15.07 10.67 9.96
C TYR A 123 -15.73 11.71 9.03
N GLN A 124 -14.94 12.73 8.68
CA GLN A 124 -15.24 13.70 7.64
C GLN A 124 -14.13 13.66 6.59
N THR A 125 -14.50 13.61 5.31
CA THR A 125 -13.55 13.58 4.19
C THR A 125 -13.31 14.99 3.68
N TYR A 126 -12.05 15.35 3.50
CA TYR A 126 -11.59 16.61 2.92
C TYR A 126 -10.77 16.35 1.66
N SER A 127 -10.69 17.34 0.76
CA SER A 127 -9.74 17.31 -0.36
C SER A 127 -8.51 18.13 0.02
N THR A 128 -7.37 17.47 0.15
CA THR A 128 -6.11 18.12 0.55
C THR A 128 -4.90 17.33 0.04
N THR A 129 -3.71 17.91 0.15
CA THR A 129 -2.46 17.26 -0.27
C THR A 129 -1.90 16.38 0.83
N VAL A 130 -1.28 15.28 0.43
CA VAL A 130 -0.50 14.40 1.31
C VAL A 130 0.93 14.37 0.81
N GLY A 131 1.86 14.86 1.62
CA GLY A 131 3.30 14.74 1.39
C GLY A 131 3.87 13.53 2.11
N PHE A 132 4.80 12.83 1.50
CA PHE A 132 5.55 11.75 2.14
C PHE A 132 6.90 12.27 2.65
N CYS A 133 7.25 11.87 3.87
CA CYS A 133 8.28 12.53 4.66
C CYS A 133 9.17 11.52 5.40
N ASP A 134 10.31 12.00 5.87
CA ASP A 134 10.99 11.44 7.03
C ASP A 134 10.34 12.02 8.31
N LYS A 135 10.71 11.48 9.48
CA LYS A 135 10.39 11.94 10.83
C LYS A 135 10.57 13.44 11.05
N VAL A 136 11.52 14.05 10.35
CA VAL A 136 11.94 15.44 10.59
C VAL A 136 11.45 16.38 9.50
N ALA A 137 11.43 15.95 8.24
CA ALA A 137 11.11 16.81 7.10
C ALA A 137 10.57 16.01 5.91
N CYS A 138 9.81 16.68 5.05
CA CYS A 138 9.30 16.13 3.80
C CYS A 138 10.26 16.43 2.64
N SER A 139 10.37 15.52 1.68
CA SER A 139 11.26 15.68 0.52
C SER A 139 10.75 16.70 -0.51
N GLY A 140 9.53 17.22 -0.35
CA GLY A 140 8.91 18.22 -1.25
C GLY A 140 8.43 17.64 -2.59
N ASP A 141 9.15 16.66 -3.13
CA ASP A 141 8.91 16.07 -4.45
C ASP A 141 7.91 14.90 -4.45
N LEU A 142 7.56 14.37 -3.26
CA LEU A 142 6.63 13.25 -3.10
C LEU A 142 5.34 13.72 -2.43
N VAL A 143 4.56 14.52 -3.16
CA VAL A 143 3.30 15.12 -2.71
C VAL A 143 2.20 14.79 -3.70
N THR A 144 1.03 14.40 -3.20
CA THR A 144 -0.14 14.13 -4.03
C THR A 144 -0.77 15.44 -4.54
N ASP A 145 -1.45 15.36 -5.69
CA ASP A 145 -2.55 16.29 -5.96
C ASP A 145 -3.60 16.20 -4.83
N PRO A 146 -4.46 17.24 -4.66
CA PRO A 146 -5.52 17.18 -3.66
C PRO A 146 -6.38 15.91 -3.79
N THR A 147 -6.47 15.15 -2.71
CA THR A 147 -7.11 13.84 -2.65
C THR A 147 -7.92 13.68 -1.36
N GLY A 148 -8.76 12.64 -1.31
CA GLY A 148 -9.65 12.37 -0.18
C GLY A 148 -8.88 11.93 1.06
N VAL A 149 -8.96 12.71 2.13
CA VAL A 149 -8.40 12.39 3.46
C VAL A 149 -9.53 12.35 4.49
N ASN A 150 -9.71 11.22 5.16
CA ASN A 150 -10.69 11.06 6.23
C ASN A 150 -10.09 11.53 7.55
N VAL A 151 -10.69 12.56 8.14
CA VAL A 151 -10.34 13.06 9.46
C VAL A 151 -11.37 12.58 10.47
N VAL A 152 -10.91 11.93 11.53
CA VAL A 152 -11.77 11.41 12.60
C VAL A 152 -12.55 12.57 13.25
N THR A 153 -13.86 12.39 13.43
CA THR A 153 -14.70 13.42 14.07
C THR A 153 -14.36 13.58 15.54
N SER A 154 -14.62 14.77 16.09
CA SER A 154 -14.38 15.05 17.51
C SER A 154 -15.07 14.06 18.46
N SER A 155 -16.24 13.53 18.08
CA SER A 155 -16.98 12.53 18.88
C SER A 155 -16.27 11.17 18.96
N SER A 156 -15.48 10.82 17.95
CA SER A 156 -14.76 9.54 17.89
C SER A 156 -13.27 9.67 18.21
N ASN A 157 -12.79 10.89 18.47
CA ASN A 157 -11.37 11.16 18.65
C ASN A 157 -10.78 10.43 19.86
N ALA A 158 -11.50 10.33 20.97
CA ALA A 158 -11.02 9.61 22.15
C ALA A 158 -10.81 8.10 21.88
N LEU A 159 -11.81 7.46 21.25
CA LEU A 159 -11.74 6.05 20.84
C LEU A 159 -10.56 5.81 19.89
N MET A 160 -10.44 6.62 18.85
CA MET A 160 -9.39 6.45 17.84
C MET A 160 -8.00 6.81 18.38
N THR A 161 -7.89 7.77 19.29
CA THR A 161 -6.61 8.08 19.96
C THR A 161 -6.15 6.90 20.78
N GLN A 162 -7.04 6.26 21.54
CA GLN A 162 -6.70 5.05 22.30
C GLN A 162 -6.24 3.92 21.36
N TYR A 163 -6.97 3.70 20.26
CA TYR A 163 -6.66 2.66 19.28
C TYR A 163 -5.35 2.91 18.51
N PHE A 164 -5.00 4.15 18.20
CA PHE A 164 -3.75 4.43 17.51
C PHE A 164 -2.54 4.50 18.44
N ASN A 165 -2.72 4.91 19.70
CA ASN A 165 -1.62 4.99 20.67
C ASN A 165 -0.98 3.63 20.98
N GLN A 166 -1.74 2.53 20.94
CA GLN A 166 -1.20 1.17 21.10
C GLN A 166 -0.21 0.77 19.99
N TYR A 167 -0.23 1.47 18.85
CA TYR A 167 0.65 1.23 17.71
C TYR A 167 1.58 2.42 17.43
N GLY A 168 1.59 3.46 18.28
CA GLY A 168 2.44 4.65 18.12
C GLY A 168 2.22 5.39 16.80
N ILE A 169 0.99 5.39 16.30
CA ILE A 169 0.56 6.08 15.07
C ILE A 169 -0.49 7.13 15.39
N VAL A 170 -0.85 7.95 14.39
CA VAL A 170 -2.00 8.87 14.46
C VAL A 170 -2.96 8.69 13.28
N GLY A 171 -2.73 7.69 12.44
CA GLY A 171 -3.54 7.38 11.28
C GLY A 171 -3.12 6.09 10.61
N VAL A 172 -3.96 5.64 9.68
CA VAL A 172 -3.75 4.45 8.84
C VAL A 172 -3.82 4.90 7.38
N LEU A 173 -2.76 4.59 6.64
CA LEU A 173 -2.63 4.81 5.22
C LEU A 173 -2.96 3.50 4.50
N GLY A 174 -4.24 3.36 4.13
CA GLY A 174 -4.74 2.25 3.34
C GLY A 174 -4.28 2.34 1.88
N ILE A 175 -3.41 1.42 1.48
CA ILE A 175 -2.81 1.37 0.14
C ILE A 175 -3.31 0.20 -0.71
N GLY A 176 -4.25 -0.59 -0.24
CA GLY A 176 -4.95 -1.60 -1.03
C GLY A 176 -5.65 -0.96 -2.24
N PRO A 177 -5.45 -1.44 -3.47
CA PRO A 177 -6.10 -0.95 -4.69
C PRO A 177 -7.62 -1.06 -4.64
N ASN A 178 -8.15 -2.10 -3.99
CA ASN A 178 -9.59 -2.34 -3.87
C ASN A 178 -9.94 -3.18 -2.64
N ASN A 179 -10.21 -2.53 -1.51
CA ASN A 179 -10.72 -3.21 -0.30
C ASN A 179 -12.18 -3.70 -0.40
N GLY A 180 -12.83 -3.63 -1.57
CA GLY A 180 -14.21 -4.06 -1.78
C GLY A 180 -15.29 -3.02 -1.46
N TYR A 181 -14.92 -1.79 -1.09
CA TYR A 181 -15.87 -0.70 -0.81
C TYR A 181 -15.86 0.37 -1.90
N ALA A 182 -17.00 0.51 -2.60
CA ALA A 182 -17.20 1.52 -3.62
C ALA A 182 -17.04 2.95 -3.06
N GLY A 183 -16.34 3.82 -3.81
CA GLY A 183 -16.18 5.23 -3.47
C GLY A 183 -14.96 5.56 -2.59
N THR A 184 -14.15 4.56 -2.21
CA THR A 184 -12.83 4.78 -1.60
C THR A 184 -11.74 4.56 -2.64
N SER A 185 -10.72 5.42 -2.65
CA SER A 185 -9.54 5.27 -3.51
C SER A 185 -8.31 5.51 -2.67
N THR A 186 -7.23 4.78 -2.97
CA THR A 186 -5.95 5.04 -2.32
C THR A 186 -5.42 6.41 -2.71
N ILE A 187 -4.79 7.10 -1.76
CA ILE A 187 -4.13 8.39 -2.04
C ILE A 187 -2.93 8.24 -2.98
N ILE A 188 -2.40 7.02 -3.15
CA ILE A 188 -1.30 6.74 -4.09
C ILE A 188 -1.70 7.06 -5.55
N SER A 189 -2.98 6.90 -5.89
CA SER A 189 -3.49 7.22 -7.23
C SER A 189 -3.39 8.72 -7.59
N ALA A 190 -3.22 9.59 -6.58
CA ALA A 190 -3.06 11.03 -6.74
C ALA A 190 -1.58 11.47 -6.76
N LEU A 191 -0.61 10.54 -6.70
CA LEU A 191 0.79 10.88 -6.94
C LEU A 191 1.05 11.20 -8.44
N PRO A 192 1.99 12.11 -8.73
CA PRO A 192 2.25 12.54 -10.10
C PRO A 192 2.98 11.46 -10.91
N GLY A 193 2.78 11.52 -12.23
CA GLY A 193 3.55 10.75 -13.21
C GLY A 193 3.55 9.25 -12.94
N ALA A 194 4.75 8.65 -12.92
CA ALA A 194 4.93 7.21 -12.74
C ALA A 194 4.75 6.75 -11.29
N LEU A 195 4.76 7.66 -10.32
CA LEU A 195 4.75 7.32 -8.89
C LEU A 195 3.44 6.69 -8.41
N ASN A 196 2.33 6.89 -9.13
CA ASN A 196 1.02 6.32 -8.81
C ASN A 196 0.83 4.85 -9.24
N GLN A 197 1.84 4.24 -9.84
CA GLN A 197 1.70 2.90 -10.42
C GLN A 197 1.73 1.77 -9.41
N GLY A 198 2.43 1.98 -8.29
CA GLY A 198 2.53 0.99 -7.24
C GLY A 198 3.44 1.43 -6.11
N VAL A 199 3.53 0.54 -5.13
CA VAL A 199 4.37 0.72 -3.94
C VAL A 199 5.07 -0.59 -3.63
N LEU A 200 6.40 -0.58 -3.61
CA LEU A 200 7.20 -1.65 -3.03
C LEU A 200 7.37 -1.38 -1.53
N ILE A 201 7.05 -2.38 -0.70
CA ILE A 201 7.33 -2.38 0.73
C ILE A 201 8.45 -3.38 0.97
N ASP A 202 9.58 -2.91 1.49
CA ASP A 202 10.73 -3.74 1.84
C ASP A 202 11.09 -3.49 3.31
N GLU A 203 10.55 -4.33 4.19
CA GLU A 203 10.81 -4.25 5.62
C GLU A 203 12.25 -4.64 5.99
N GLN A 204 12.91 -5.43 5.15
CA GLN A 204 14.28 -5.91 5.39
C GLN A 204 15.31 -4.80 5.21
N THR A 205 15.10 -3.94 4.20
CA THR A 205 15.94 -2.77 3.97
C THR A 205 15.40 -1.50 4.64
N GLY A 206 14.18 -1.55 5.18
CA GLY A 206 13.55 -0.41 5.84
C GLY A 206 13.15 0.66 4.83
N GLN A 207 12.58 0.26 3.70
CA GLN A 207 12.25 1.15 2.59
C GLN A 207 10.83 0.95 2.06
N VAL A 208 10.24 2.06 1.60
CA VAL A 208 9.08 2.07 0.72
C VAL A 208 9.46 2.77 -0.57
N ILE A 209 9.18 2.15 -1.72
CA ILE A 209 9.52 2.69 -3.04
C ILE A 209 8.23 2.90 -3.85
N PHE A 210 7.94 4.15 -4.18
CA PHE A 210 6.82 4.51 -5.06
C PHE A 210 7.23 4.39 -6.52
N GLY A 211 6.26 4.07 -7.38
CA GLY A 211 6.45 3.99 -8.83
C GLY A 211 6.37 2.58 -9.40
N PRO A 212 6.88 2.34 -10.62
CA PRO A 212 6.96 1.01 -11.22
C PRO A 212 7.76 0.06 -10.33
N ASN A 213 7.43 -1.24 -10.33
CA ASN A 213 8.19 -2.24 -9.58
C ASN A 213 9.67 -2.20 -10.01
N PRO A 214 10.62 -1.87 -9.10
CA PRO A 214 12.03 -1.79 -9.45
C PRO A 214 12.71 -3.17 -9.46
N LEU A 215 12.02 -4.22 -9.02
CA LEU A 215 12.53 -5.59 -8.95
C LEU A 215 12.06 -6.40 -10.17
N ASP A 216 12.86 -7.41 -10.52
CA ASP A 216 12.42 -8.45 -11.44
C ASP A 216 11.26 -9.21 -10.78
N ALA A 217 10.07 -9.11 -11.38
CA ALA A 217 8.87 -9.68 -10.79
C ALA A 217 8.94 -11.22 -10.81
N GLU A 218 9.02 -11.85 -9.63
CA GLU A 218 9.09 -13.32 -9.55
C GLU A 218 7.71 -13.97 -9.52
N THR A 219 6.84 -13.57 -8.59
CA THR A 219 5.50 -14.16 -8.45
C THR A 219 4.44 -13.08 -8.28
N SER A 220 3.58 -12.92 -9.28
CA SER A 220 2.43 -12.02 -9.25
C SER A 220 1.15 -12.81 -8.98
N VAL A 221 0.37 -12.35 -8.00
CA VAL A 221 -0.99 -12.81 -7.76
C VAL A 221 -1.96 -11.67 -8.09
N SER A 222 -3.03 -12.03 -8.80
CA SER A 222 -4.07 -11.09 -9.22
C SER A 222 -4.93 -10.66 -8.03
N GLY A 223 -5.15 -9.35 -7.90
CA GLY A 223 -5.91 -8.73 -6.82
C GLY A 223 -5.02 -8.11 -5.72
N SER A 224 -5.58 -7.12 -5.04
CA SER A 224 -5.07 -6.61 -3.77
C SER A 224 -6.16 -5.75 -3.08
N PRO A 225 -6.39 -5.91 -1.76
CA PRO A 225 -5.66 -6.77 -0.83
C PRO A 225 -6.00 -8.25 -0.93
N TYR A 226 -7.20 -8.58 -1.42
CA TYR A 226 -7.69 -9.95 -1.47
C TYR A 226 -7.20 -10.66 -2.73
N VAL A 227 -6.60 -11.82 -2.53
CA VAL A 227 -6.10 -12.71 -3.58
C VAL A 227 -6.59 -14.14 -3.32
N ASP A 228 -6.83 -14.89 -4.39
CA ASP A 228 -7.15 -16.32 -4.26
C ASP A 228 -5.86 -17.12 -4.04
N THR A 229 -5.83 -17.91 -2.97
CA THR A 229 -4.66 -18.72 -2.59
C THR A 229 -5.06 -20.15 -2.26
N MET A 230 -4.05 -21.01 -2.16
CA MET A 230 -4.17 -22.34 -1.59
C MET A 230 -3.34 -22.39 -0.30
N ILE A 231 -3.94 -22.78 0.83
CA ILE A 231 -3.25 -22.86 2.13
C ILE A 231 -3.08 -24.33 2.55
N SER A 232 -1.85 -24.71 2.85
CA SER A 232 -1.49 -26.01 3.43
C SER A 232 -1.09 -25.85 4.89
N ILE A 233 -1.63 -26.72 5.75
CA ILE A 233 -1.34 -26.80 7.18
C ILE A 233 -0.55 -28.08 7.45
N ASN A 234 0.64 -27.96 8.06
CA ASN A 234 1.53 -29.07 8.40
C ASN A 234 1.83 -30.02 7.23
N GLY A 235 1.93 -29.47 6.01
CA GLY A 235 2.18 -30.26 4.79
C GLY A 235 0.97 -31.07 4.30
N GLY A 236 -0.22 -30.84 4.86
CA GLY A 236 -1.47 -31.43 4.36
C GLY A 236 -1.84 -30.92 2.97
N ALA A 237 -2.87 -31.51 2.37
CA ALA A 237 -3.38 -31.08 1.07
C ALA A 237 -3.77 -29.59 1.10
N PRO A 238 -3.29 -28.75 0.16
CA PRO A 238 -3.67 -27.35 0.10
C PRO A 238 -5.18 -27.17 -0.10
N VAL A 239 -5.76 -26.19 0.58
CA VAL A 239 -7.20 -25.86 0.52
C VAL A 239 -7.37 -24.44 0.00
N ALA A 240 -8.32 -24.24 -0.91
CA ALA A 240 -8.62 -22.93 -1.47
C ALA A 240 -9.15 -21.97 -0.40
N VAL A 241 -8.53 -20.80 -0.30
CA VAL A 241 -8.88 -19.74 0.65
C VAL A 241 -8.60 -18.38 0.01
N THR A 242 -9.56 -17.45 0.08
CA THR A 242 -9.26 -16.05 -0.24
C THR A 242 -8.40 -15.47 0.90
N THR A 243 -7.29 -14.82 0.58
CA THR A 243 -6.35 -14.26 1.56
C THR A 243 -6.17 -12.77 1.33
N SER A 244 -6.28 -11.98 2.38
CA SER A 244 -5.83 -10.59 2.42
C SER A 244 -4.33 -10.57 2.68
N ILE A 245 -3.53 -10.08 1.72
CA ILE A 245 -2.11 -9.81 1.95
C ILE A 245 -2.01 -8.43 2.62
N ASP A 246 -1.86 -8.43 3.93
CA ASP A 246 -2.15 -7.29 4.81
C ASP A 246 -0.98 -6.93 5.73
N SER A 247 -0.25 -5.87 5.38
CA SER A 247 0.85 -5.31 6.17
C SER A 247 0.41 -4.72 7.51
N GLY A 248 -0.85 -4.27 7.62
CA GLY A 248 -1.45 -3.77 8.86
C GLY A 248 -2.05 -4.88 9.75
N GLY A 249 -2.14 -6.11 9.23
CA GLY A 249 -2.87 -7.23 9.80
C GLY A 249 -2.26 -7.88 11.05
N MET A 250 -1.19 -7.32 11.62
CA MET A 250 -0.49 -7.84 12.80
C MET A 250 -0.06 -9.31 12.58
N TYR A 251 -0.41 -10.23 13.48
CA TYR A 251 -0.12 -11.67 13.34
C TYR A 251 -1.04 -12.41 12.37
N GLY A 252 -1.99 -11.72 11.74
CA GLY A 252 -2.93 -12.29 10.79
C GLY A 252 -4.07 -13.08 11.45
N SER A 253 -4.89 -13.66 10.58
CA SER A 253 -6.04 -14.48 10.98
C SER A 253 -6.25 -15.62 9.99
N ILE A 254 -6.86 -16.70 10.47
CA ILE A 254 -7.13 -17.88 9.65
C ILE A 254 -8.58 -18.34 9.83
N PRO A 255 -9.28 -18.73 8.76
CA PRO A 255 -10.64 -19.24 8.89
C PRO A 255 -10.68 -20.54 9.68
N GLN A 256 -11.71 -20.69 10.53
CA GLN A 256 -11.93 -21.90 11.33
C GLN A 256 -12.07 -23.17 10.47
N SER A 257 -12.45 -23.05 9.19
CA SER A 257 -12.51 -24.20 8.27
C SER A 257 -11.16 -24.92 8.11
N LEU A 258 -10.03 -24.23 8.30
CA LEU A 258 -8.69 -24.83 8.29
C LEU A 258 -8.28 -25.44 9.64
N PHE A 259 -8.97 -25.06 10.73
CA PHE A 259 -8.73 -25.53 12.09
C PHE A 259 -10.05 -25.83 12.80
N PRO A 260 -10.84 -26.82 12.33
CA PRO A 260 -12.19 -27.09 12.86
C PRO A 260 -12.19 -27.48 14.35
N GLN A 261 -11.06 -27.94 14.87
CA GLN A 261 -10.85 -28.28 16.28
C GLN A 261 -10.63 -27.08 17.19
N LEU A 262 -10.35 -25.89 16.64
CA LEU A 262 -10.10 -24.67 17.42
C LEU A 262 -11.34 -23.79 17.43
N GLY A 263 -11.62 -23.17 18.57
CA GLY A 263 -12.69 -22.17 18.68
C GLY A 263 -12.28 -20.83 18.07
N VAL A 264 -13.25 -20.08 17.55
CA VAL A 264 -13.06 -18.69 17.10
C VAL A 264 -12.47 -17.85 18.24
N GLY A 265 -11.48 -17.01 17.92
CA GLY A 265 -10.71 -16.22 18.88
C GLY A 265 -9.54 -16.96 19.51
N SER A 266 -9.37 -18.26 19.25
CA SER A 266 -8.17 -19.00 19.66
C SER A 266 -6.99 -18.65 18.76
N GLN A 267 -5.77 -18.70 19.29
CA GLN A 267 -4.57 -18.62 18.46
C GLN A 267 -4.23 -19.99 17.87
N VAL A 268 -3.70 -20.01 16.66
CA VAL A 268 -3.12 -21.22 16.09
C VAL A 268 -1.93 -21.68 16.96
N PRO A 269 -1.85 -22.96 17.35
CA PRO A 269 -0.79 -23.47 18.22
C PRO A 269 0.60 -23.24 17.64
N ALA A 270 1.58 -22.95 18.50
CA ALA A 270 2.98 -22.86 18.14
C ALA A 270 3.48 -24.19 17.51
N GLY A 271 4.43 -24.10 16.57
CA GLY A 271 4.98 -25.23 15.84
C GLY A 271 4.14 -25.65 14.62
N THR A 272 3.04 -24.97 14.32
CA THR A 272 2.22 -25.24 13.14
C THR A 272 2.87 -24.63 11.91
N VAL A 273 3.14 -25.46 10.89
CA VAL A 273 3.63 -24.98 9.59
C VAL A 273 2.45 -24.53 8.75
N ILE A 274 2.46 -23.28 8.31
CA ILE A 274 1.48 -22.69 7.40
C ILE A 274 2.21 -22.32 6.12
N SER A 275 1.79 -22.92 5.01
CA SER A 275 2.33 -22.63 3.68
C SER A 275 1.22 -22.10 2.79
N VAL A 276 1.43 -20.94 2.18
CA VAL A 276 0.47 -20.28 1.31
C VAL A 276 1.02 -20.29 -0.11
N TYR A 277 0.21 -20.75 -1.05
CA TYR A 277 0.53 -20.88 -2.47
C TYR A 277 -0.37 -19.98 -3.30
N ASN A 278 -0.01 -19.76 -4.56
CA ASN A 278 -0.90 -19.16 -5.56
C ASN A 278 -2.18 -20.00 -5.75
N SER A 279 -3.15 -19.47 -6.50
CA SER A 279 -4.49 -20.04 -6.64
C SER A 279 -4.52 -21.45 -7.24
N ASP A 280 -3.52 -21.86 -8.02
CA ASP A 280 -3.41 -23.22 -8.58
C ASP A 280 -2.60 -24.19 -7.70
N GLY A 281 -2.01 -23.69 -6.60
CA GLY A 281 -1.22 -24.47 -5.64
C GLY A 281 0.17 -24.87 -6.13
N SER A 282 0.62 -24.43 -7.30
CA SER A 282 1.91 -24.82 -7.90
C SER A 282 3.09 -24.01 -7.37
N THR A 283 2.85 -22.76 -7.00
CA THR A 283 3.88 -21.80 -6.61
C THR A 283 3.67 -21.42 -5.17
N LEU A 284 4.60 -21.79 -4.29
CA LEU A 284 4.61 -21.27 -2.92
C LEU A 284 4.64 -19.74 -3.01
N LEU A 285 4.00 -19.01 -2.11
CA LEU A 285 4.13 -17.56 -1.93
C LEU A 285 4.96 -17.25 -0.69
N TYR A 286 4.61 -17.86 0.44
CA TYR A 286 5.38 -17.80 1.68
C TYR A 286 5.04 -18.98 2.58
N SER A 287 5.94 -19.31 3.51
CA SER A 287 5.71 -20.35 4.50
C SER A 287 6.35 -19.97 5.82
N TYR A 288 5.69 -20.32 6.93
CA TYR A 288 6.19 -20.04 8.27
C TYR A 288 5.75 -21.09 9.27
N THR A 289 6.49 -21.17 10.36
CA THR A 289 6.12 -21.95 11.53
C THR A 289 5.63 -21.00 12.60
N THR A 290 4.40 -21.19 13.08
CA THR A 290 3.83 -20.36 14.14
C THR A 290 4.67 -20.46 15.41
N THR A 291 4.78 -19.34 16.12
CA THR A 291 5.33 -19.29 17.48
C THR A 291 4.18 -19.13 18.47
N ASN A 292 4.46 -18.72 19.70
CA ASN A 292 3.40 -18.34 20.66
C ASN A 292 2.56 -17.14 20.17
N ASN A 293 3.01 -16.42 19.14
CA ASN A 293 2.28 -15.33 18.50
C ASN A 293 1.86 -15.72 17.06
N GLY A 294 0.90 -16.64 16.95
CA GLY A 294 0.32 -17.09 15.68
C GLY A 294 -0.96 -16.33 15.30
N PRO A 295 -1.48 -16.56 14.08
CA PRO A 295 -2.75 -15.97 13.63
C PRO A 295 -3.92 -16.42 14.51
N TYR A 296 -4.92 -15.56 14.65
CA TYR A 296 -6.16 -15.89 15.34
C TYR A 296 -7.15 -16.61 14.43
N VAL A 297 -7.85 -17.60 14.98
CA VAL A 297 -8.93 -18.31 14.29
C VAL A 297 -10.18 -17.42 14.23
N THR A 298 -10.76 -17.28 13.04
CA THR A 298 -11.96 -16.46 12.78
C THR A 298 -13.12 -17.29 12.22
N SER A 299 -14.35 -16.81 12.39
CA SER A 299 -15.56 -17.54 11.98
C SER A 299 -15.82 -17.60 10.48
N GLY A 300 -15.06 -16.88 9.63
CA GLY A 300 -15.18 -17.04 8.17
C GLY A 300 -14.55 -15.93 7.33
N GLY A 301 -14.79 -16.02 6.02
CA GLY A 301 -14.47 -15.02 5.00
C GLY A 301 -13.14 -15.30 4.29
N ALA A 302 -12.08 -14.66 4.77
CA ALA A 302 -10.75 -14.70 4.20
C ALA A 302 -9.71 -14.94 5.28
N ALA A 303 -8.58 -15.56 4.93
CA ALA A 303 -7.39 -15.47 5.75
C ALA A 303 -6.82 -14.04 5.68
N ASN A 304 -6.08 -13.64 6.70
CA ASN A 304 -5.27 -12.43 6.71
C ASN A 304 -3.83 -12.85 6.96
N SER A 305 -2.92 -12.48 6.05
CA SER A 305 -1.51 -12.89 6.14
C SER A 305 -0.79 -12.35 7.36
N GLY A 306 -1.25 -11.21 7.88
CA GLY A 306 -0.47 -10.37 8.75
C GLY A 306 0.86 -9.92 8.13
N TYR A 307 1.77 -9.47 8.99
CA TYR A 307 3.07 -8.92 8.64
C TYR A 307 4.01 -9.92 7.94
N TYR A 308 3.80 -11.23 8.10
CA TYR A 308 4.83 -12.22 7.81
C TYR A 308 5.38 -12.16 6.37
N PRO A 309 4.56 -12.10 5.31
CA PRO A 309 5.08 -12.04 3.94
C PRO A 309 6.01 -10.84 3.70
N PHE A 310 5.72 -9.70 4.32
CA PHE A 310 6.49 -8.46 4.23
C PHE A 310 7.80 -8.53 5.01
N SER A 311 7.82 -9.26 6.12
CA SER A 311 9.02 -9.41 6.95
C SER A 311 10.13 -10.27 6.30
N VAL A 312 9.76 -11.12 5.35
CA VAL A 312 10.69 -12.05 4.68
C VAL A 312 10.88 -11.78 3.19
N ASN A 313 10.05 -10.96 2.57
CA ASN A 313 10.10 -10.64 1.14
C ASN A 313 9.78 -9.16 0.90
N PRO A 314 10.41 -8.51 -0.10
CA PRO A 314 9.85 -7.31 -0.69
C PRO A 314 8.49 -7.61 -1.36
N VAL A 315 7.47 -6.83 -1.02
CA VAL A 315 6.12 -6.97 -1.55
C VAL A 315 5.72 -5.71 -2.31
N TYR A 316 5.40 -5.85 -3.59
CA TYR A 316 4.93 -4.76 -4.44
C TYR A 316 3.42 -4.82 -4.63
N ILE A 317 2.76 -3.70 -4.37
CA ILE A 317 1.34 -3.48 -4.66
C ILE A 317 1.25 -2.76 -6.00
N ASP A 318 0.82 -3.48 -7.05
CA ASP A 318 0.56 -2.91 -8.37
C ASP A 318 -0.88 -2.40 -8.42
N TYR A 319 -1.08 -1.14 -8.82
CA TYR A 319 -2.42 -0.57 -9.00
C TYR A 319 -3.04 -0.90 -10.36
N ARG A 320 -2.40 -1.72 -11.19
CA ARG A 320 -2.86 -2.12 -12.52
C ARG A 320 -3.37 -3.57 -12.54
N PRO A 321 -4.50 -3.86 -13.23
CA PRO A 321 -5.43 -2.88 -13.79
C PRO A 321 -6.14 -2.09 -12.68
N SER A 322 -6.49 -0.83 -12.99
CA SER A 322 -7.09 0.12 -12.03
C SER A 322 -8.29 -0.47 -11.29
N GLY A 323 -8.33 -0.29 -9.97
CA GLY A 323 -9.43 -0.75 -9.11
C GLY A 323 -9.48 -2.27 -8.87
N TYR A 324 -8.42 -3.00 -9.22
CA TYR A 324 -8.28 -4.42 -8.89
C TYR A 324 -6.85 -4.72 -8.43
N GLY A 325 -5.86 -4.27 -9.20
CA GLY A 325 -4.45 -4.38 -8.87
C GLY A 325 -3.89 -5.80 -8.85
N ALA A 326 -2.65 -5.91 -8.41
CA ALA A 326 -1.96 -7.18 -8.18
C ALA A 326 -1.01 -7.05 -7.00
N THR A 327 -0.71 -8.18 -6.36
CA THR A 327 0.34 -8.26 -5.33
C THR A 327 1.49 -9.08 -5.89
N ILE A 328 2.71 -8.57 -5.83
CA ILE A 328 3.92 -9.24 -6.31
C ILE A 328 4.82 -9.49 -5.12
N ILE A 329 5.20 -10.75 -4.90
CA ILE A 329 6.11 -11.15 -3.83
C ILE A 329 7.42 -11.57 -4.49
N SER A 330 8.50 -10.86 -4.18
CA SER A 330 9.84 -11.11 -4.72
C SER A 330 10.67 -11.87 -3.69
N ARG A 331 11.36 -12.96 -4.06
CA ARG A 331 12.13 -13.79 -3.13
C ARG A 331 13.64 -13.65 -3.30
#